data_AF-A0AAD4I3Z5-F1
#
_entry.id   AF-A0AAD4I3Z5-F1
#
_cell.length_a   1.000
_cell.length_b   1.000
_cell.length_c   1.000
_cell.angle_alpha   90.00
_cell.angle_beta   90.00
_cell.angle_gamma   90.00
#
_symmetry.space_group_name_H-M   'P 1'
#
loop_
_entity.id
_entity.type
_entity.pdbx_description
1 polymer ?
#
loop_
_entity_poly.entity_id
_entity_poly.type
_entity_poly.pdbx_seq_one_letter_code
_entity_poly.pdbx_strand_id
1 'polypeptide(L)'
;MSGAAPPPPPPPPPPPGPSFGGVPPPPPPPPPPNRDSGYSSSAPAPALPSADSGRSAMLDSIRGAGGIAALKKVDRSQIRDRSGAAVAGGGGDTGPHGSGLPPAGVAPGGAGGGMADALAAALQKRKEKVSRSDDEDDDDDW
;
A
#
# COMPACT_ATOMS: atom_id res chain seq x y z
N MET A 1 -15.07 54.58 -42.86
CA MET A 1 -14.68 53.18 -43.12
C MET A 1 -13.25 52.99 -42.68
N SER A 2 -13.02 52.71 -41.40
CA SER A 2 -11.66 52.50 -40.88
C SER A 2 -11.32 51.02 -41.01
N GLY A 3 -10.38 50.70 -41.90
CA GLY A 3 -9.89 49.35 -42.12
C GLY A 3 -9.05 48.87 -40.94
N ALA A 4 -9.38 47.70 -40.41
CA ALA A 4 -8.56 47.02 -39.42
C ALA A 4 -7.31 46.45 -40.09
N ALA A 5 -6.13 46.69 -39.51
CA ALA A 5 -4.87 46.11 -39.97
C ALA A 5 -4.87 44.58 -39.76
N PRO A 6 -4.23 43.80 -40.65
CA PRO A 6 -4.17 42.34 -40.51
C PRO A 6 -3.38 41.94 -39.26
N PRO A 7 -3.72 40.79 -38.63
CA PRO A 7 -2.99 40.30 -37.47
C PRO A 7 -1.53 39.97 -37.83
N PRO A 8 -0.60 40.09 -36.87
CA PRO A 8 0.79 39.74 -37.10
C PRO A 8 0.93 38.25 -37.43
N PRO A 9 1.93 37.87 -38.26
CA PRO A 9 2.19 36.48 -38.56
C PRO A 9 2.59 35.70 -37.30
N PRO A 10 2.28 34.39 -37.23
CA PRO A 10 2.72 33.56 -36.12
C PRO A 10 4.25 33.48 -36.08
N PRO A 11 4.84 33.32 -34.88
CA PRO A 11 6.28 33.13 -34.75
C PRO A 11 6.72 31.83 -35.46
N PRO A 12 7.95 31.79 -36.00
CA PRO A 12 8.49 30.58 -36.59
C PRO A 12 8.62 29.46 -35.54
N PRO A 13 8.50 28.19 -35.94
CA PRO A 13 8.71 27.07 -35.03
C PRO A 13 10.15 27.07 -34.49
N PRO A 14 10.36 26.61 -33.25
CA PRO A 14 11.70 26.46 -32.69
C PRO A 14 12.53 25.47 -33.52
N PRO A 15 13.86 25.67 -33.62
CA PRO A 15 14.74 24.73 -34.32
C PRO A 15 14.73 23.35 -33.63
N PRO A 16 14.97 22.26 -34.38
CA PRO A 16 15.17 20.93 -33.81
C PRO A 16 16.30 20.97 -32.78
N GLY A 17 16.07 20.41 -31.60
CA GLY A 17 17.11 20.26 -30.59
C GLY A 17 18.25 19.34 -31.08
N PRO A 18 19.48 19.51 -30.55
CA PRO A 18 20.60 18.64 -30.90
C PRO A 18 20.28 17.18 -30.53
N SER A 19 20.39 16.30 -31.53
CA SER A 19 20.28 14.85 -31.35
C SER A 19 21.57 14.34 -30.71
N PHE A 20 21.59 14.22 -29.39
CA PHE A 20 22.70 13.58 -28.69
C PHE A 20 22.68 12.08 -29.01
N GLY A 21 23.70 11.64 -29.76
CA GLY A 21 23.95 10.24 -30.06
C GLY A 21 24.02 9.44 -28.77
N GLY A 22 23.10 8.49 -28.63
CA GLY A 22 22.89 7.72 -27.43
C GLY A 22 24.09 6.85 -27.08
N VAL A 23 24.55 6.98 -25.84
CA VAL A 23 25.26 5.89 -25.15
C VAL A 23 24.36 4.65 -25.24
N PRO A 24 24.86 3.46 -25.60
CA PRO A 24 24.04 2.26 -25.63
C PRO A 24 23.34 2.10 -24.28
N PRO A 25 22.05 1.69 -24.26
CA PRO A 25 21.34 1.52 -23.01
C PRO A 25 22.13 0.55 -22.11
N PRO A 26 22.18 0.79 -20.79
CA PRO A 26 22.85 -0.11 -19.88
C PRO A 26 22.28 -1.52 -20.04
N PRO A 27 23.10 -2.57 -19.88
CA PRO A 27 22.61 -3.93 -19.95
C PRO A 27 21.46 -4.11 -18.95
N PRO A 28 20.44 -4.91 -19.30
CA PRO A 28 19.35 -5.19 -18.38
C PRO A 28 19.91 -5.78 -17.08
N PRO A 29 19.34 -5.42 -15.92
CA PRO A 29 19.72 -6.06 -14.66
C PRO A 29 19.49 -7.57 -14.76
N PRO A 30 20.33 -8.38 -14.09
CA PRO A 30 20.12 -9.82 -14.04
C PRO A 30 18.73 -10.14 -13.48
N PRO A 31 18.07 -11.21 -13.96
CA PRO A 31 16.79 -11.62 -13.41
C PRO A 31 16.93 -11.88 -11.91
N PRO A 32 15.89 -11.57 -11.10
CA PRO A 32 15.92 -11.88 -9.67
C PRO A 32 16.10 -13.39 -9.48
N PRO A 33 16.81 -13.83 -8.41
CA PRO A 33 16.86 -15.24 -8.07
C PRO A 33 15.43 -15.77 -7.92
N ASN A 34 15.16 -16.91 -8.55
CA ASN A 34 13.87 -17.59 -8.54
C ASN A 34 13.38 -17.69 -7.08
N ARG A 35 12.29 -16.98 -6.77
CA ARG A 35 11.64 -16.97 -5.45
C ARG A 35 10.61 -18.08 -5.30
N ASP A 36 10.74 -19.12 -6.11
CA ASP A 36 10.12 -20.42 -5.92
C ASP A 36 10.79 -21.08 -4.72
N SER A 37 10.40 -20.55 -3.56
CA SER A 37 10.53 -21.16 -2.25
C SER A 37 10.00 -22.59 -2.34
N GLY A 38 10.85 -23.56 -2.69
CA GLY A 38 10.74 -24.99 -2.40
C GLY A 38 9.44 -25.75 -2.71
N TYR A 39 8.42 -25.13 -3.28
CA TYR A 39 7.16 -25.78 -3.61
C TYR A 39 7.16 -26.13 -5.09
N SER A 40 7.53 -27.38 -5.38
CA SER A 40 7.08 -28.07 -6.58
C SER A 40 5.55 -28.19 -6.53
N SER A 41 4.85 -27.13 -6.91
CA SER A 41 3.43 -27.18 -7.25
C SER A 41 3.33 -27.23 -8.77
N SER A 42 3.34 -28.44 -9.31
CA SER A 42 3.08 -28.76 -10.72
C SER A 42 1.64 -28.51 -11.17
N ALA A 43 0.90 -27.65 -10.45
CA ALA A 43 -0.45 -27.26 -10.82
C ALA A 43 -0.40 -25.86 -11.46
N PRO A 44 -0.81 -25.71 -12.74
CA PRO A 44 -0.94 -24.40 -13.34
C PRO A 44 -1.91 -23.56 -12.50
N ALA A 45 -1.53 -22.32 -12.20
CA ALA A 45 -2.40 -21.38 -11.52
C ALA A 45 -3.71 -21.24 -12.32
N PRO A 46 -4.88 -21.18 -11.63
CA PRO A 46 -6.15 -20.99 -12.31
C PRO A 46 -6.11 -19.74 -13.17
N ALA A 47 -6.62 -19.84 -14.40
CA ALA A 47 -6.68 -18.72 -15.33
C ALA A 47 -7.42 -17.54 -14.68
N LEU A 48 -6.80 -16.36 -14.68
CA LEU A 48 -7.46 -15.14 -14.24
C LEU A 48 -8.66 -14.88 -15.15
N PRO A 49 -9.81 -14.45 -14.60
CA PRO A 49 -10.95 -14.07 -15.42
C PRO A 49 -10.54 -12.96 -16.38
N SER A 50 -10.91 -13.10 -17.65
CA SER A 50 -10.62 -12.10 -18.67
C SER A 50 -11.16 -10.74 -18.24
N ALA A 51 -10.37 -9.68 -18.43
CA ALA A 51 -10.80 -8.32 -18.14
C ALA A 51 -11.94 -7.95 -19.08
N ASP A 52 -13.17 -8.12 -18.58
CA ASP A 52 -14.39 -7.86 -19.33
C ASP A 52 -14.46 -6.37 -19.75
N SER A 53 -14.92 -6.09 -20.96
CA SER A 53 -15.04 -4.71 -21.47
C SER A 53 -15.88 -3.83 -20.54
N GLY A 54 -16.89 -4.41 -19.88
CA GLY A 54 -17.69 -3.72 -18.87
C GLY A 54 -16.89 -3.32 -17.62
N ARG A 55 -15.91 -4.15 -17.21
CA ARG A 55 -15.02 -3.83 -16.10
C ARG A 55 -14.11 -2.65 -16.44
N SER A 56 -13.57 -2.63 -17.66
CA SER A 56 -12.71 -1.53 -18.12
C SER A 56 -13.47 -0.21 -18.16
N ALA A 57 -14.68 -0.21 -18.71
CA ALA A 57 -15.55 0.98 -18.73
C ALA A 57 -15.92 1.47 -17.31
N MET A 58 -16.17 0.55 -16.37
CA MET A 58 -16.38 0.91 -14.96
C MET A 58 -15.14 1.55 -14.33
N LEU A 59 -13.95 1.02 -14.61
CA LEU A 59 -12.72 1.59 -14.07
C LEU A 59 -12.43 2.97 -14.68
N ASP A 60 -12.72 3.17 -15.97
CA ASP A 60 -12.62 4.47 -16.62
C ASP A 60 -13.62 5.47 -16.02
N SER A 61 -14.86 5.06 -15.77
CA SER A 61 -15.85 5.94 -15.14
C SER A 61 -15.46 6.29 -13.70
N ILE A 62 -14.89 5.36 -12.92
CA ILE A 62 -14.36 5.64 -11.58
C ILE A 62 -13.22 6.66 -11.64
N ARG A 63 -12.27 6.51 -12.58
CA ARG A 63 -11.18 7.46 -12.79
C ARG A 63 -11.70 8.86 -13.19
N GLY A 64 -12.72 8.91 -14.04
CA GLY A 64 -13.33 10.15 -14.53
C GLY A 64 -14.39 10.78 -13.62
N ALA A 65 -14.83 10.11 -12.55
CA ALA A 65 -15.98 10.53 -11.75
C ALA A 65 -15.79 11.80 -10.91
N GLY A 66 -14.59 12.41 -10.88
CA GLY A 66 -14.36 13.68 -10.17
C GLY A 66 -14.20 13.56 -8.64
N GLY A 67 -14.05 12.34 -8.12
CA GLY A 67 -13.73 12.07 -6.71
C GLY A 67 -14.78 12.61 -5.73
N ILE A 68 -14.32 13.05 -4.54
CA ILE A 68 -15.19 13.52 -3.45
C ILE A 68 -15.98 14.78 -3.85
N ALA A 69 -15.44 15.61 -4.74
CA ALA A 69 -16.08 16.86 -5.18
C ALA A 69 -17.33 16.63 -6.02
N ALA A 70 -17.45 15.47 -6.68
CA ALA A 70 -18.62 15.09 -7.46
C ALA A 70 -19.77 14.50 -6.61
N LEU A 71 -19.51 14.19 -5.34
CA LEU A 71 -20.53 13.67 -4.44
C LEU A 71 -21.47 14.78 -3.98
N LYS A 72 -22.74 14.44 -3.78
CA LYS A 72 -23.72 15.36 -3.20
C LYS A 72 -23.29 15.76 -1.79
N LYS A 73 -23.32 17.07 -1.50
CA LYS A 73 -23.12 17.59 -0.15
C LYS A 73 -24.26 17.13 0.75
N VAL A 74 -23.90 16.46 1.84
CA VAL A 74 -24.80 16.02 2.89
C VAL A 74 -24.48 16.84 4.14
N ASP A 75 -25.51 17.20 4.90
CA ASP A 75 -25.33 17.90 6.18
C ASP A 75 -24.48 17.06 7.15
N ARG A 76 -23.64 17.72 7.93
CA ARG A 76 -22.66 17.03 8.79
C ARG A 76 -23.33 16.19 9.87
N SER A 77 -24.54 16.54 10.32
CA SER A 77 -25.31 15.74 11.29
C SER A 77 -25.80 14.41 10.72
N GLN A 78 -25.89 14.29 9.40
CA GLN A 78 -26.35 13.09 8.70
C GLN A 78 -25.19 12.20 8.22
N ILE A 79 -23.94 12.64 8.39
CA ILE A 79 -22.76 11.86 7.99
C ILE A 79 -22.59 10.70 8.97
N ARG A 80 -22.77 9.47 8.46
CA ARG A 80 -22.31 8.27 9.15
C ARG A 80 -20.82 8.09 8.89
N ASP A 81 -20.01 8.56 9.83
CA ASP A 81 -18.55 8.41 9.75
C ASP A 81 -18.17 6.92 9.83
N ARG A 82 -17.54 6.42 8.75
CA ARG A 82 -16.99 5.06 8.65
C ARG A 82 -15.50 5.08 8.34
N SER A 83 -14.81 6.18 8.63
CA SER A 83 -13.36 6.32 8.42
C SER A 83 -12.55 5.27 9.18
N GLY A 84 -13.04 4.80 10.33
CA GLY A 84 -12.44 3.71 11.10
C GLY A 84 -12.98 2.30 10.79
N ALA A 85 -13.87 2.13 9.81
CA ALA A 85 -14.41 0.82 9.51
C ALA A 85 -13.42 0.03 8.64
N ALA A 86 -13.01 -1.16 9.11
CA ALA A 86 -12.31 -2.14 8.28
C ALA A 86 -13.26 -2.61 7.17
N VAL A 87 -13.10 -2.06 5.95
CA VAL A 87 -13.89 -2.50 4.80
C VAL A 87 -13.34 -3.85 4.35
N ALA A 88 -14.18 -4.89 4.42
CA ALA A 88 -13.83 -6.21 3.89
C ALA A 88 -13.42 -6.08 2.41
N GLY A 89 -12.13 -6.30 2.14
CA GLY A 89 -11.51 -6.14 0.82
C GLY A 89 -10.36 -5.12 0.76
N GLY A 90 -10.18 -4.28 1.79
CA GLY A 90 -9.05 -3.37 1.90
C GLY A 90 -7.82 -4.01 2.55
N GLY A 91 -7.28 -5.08 1.94
CA GLY A 91 -5.92 -5.60 2.21
C GLY A 91 -5.54 -5.91 3.66
N GLY A 92 -5.75 -7.16 4.08
CA GLY A 92 -5.23 -7.73 5.32
C GLY A 92 -5.98 -8.99 5.73
N ASP A 93 -5.58 -10.13 5.15
CA ASP A 93 -5.76 -11.48 5.70
C ASP A 93 -7.18 -11.95 6.04
N THR A 94 -7.89 -12.49 5.05
CA THR A 94 -8.92 -13.53 5.29
C THR A 94 -8.27 -14.88 5.61
N GLY A 95 -7.32 -14.89 6.56
CA GLY A 95 -6.91 -16.12 7.23
C GLY A 95 -8.12 -16.76 7.93
N PRO A 96 -8.02 -17.99 8.46
CA PRO A 96 -9.17 -18.79 8.93
C PRO A 96 -10.08 -18.14 10.02
N HIS A 97 -9.76 -16.93 10.45
CA HIS A 97 -10.52 -16.05 11.34
C HIS A 97 -11.60 -15.21 10.61
N GLY A 98 -12.06 -15.65 9.43
CA GLY A 98 -13.28 -15.16 8.77
C GLY A 98 -14.59 -15.71 9.37
N SER A 99 -14.48 -16.54 10.40
CA SER A 99 -15.55 -16.78 11.36
C SER A 99 -15.27 -15.87 12.56
N GLY A 100 -16.28 -15.20 13.12
CA GLY A 100 -16.16 -14.37 14.33
C GLY A 100 -15.84 -15.18 15.60
N LEU A 101 -14.93 -16.15 15.48
CA LEU A 101 -14.46 -17.04 16.53
C LEU A 101 -13.02 -16.65 16.84
N PRO A 102 -12.68 -16.41 18.13
CA PRO A 102 -11.32 -16.08 18.52
C PRO A 102 -10.37 -17.22 18.11
N PRO A 103 -9.10 -16.91 17.79
CA PRO A 103 -8.11 -17.93 17.47
C PRO A 103 -8.07 -18.98 18.58
N ALA A 104 -8.22 -20.25 18.20
CA ALA A 104 -8.06 -21.38 19.10
C ALA A 104 -6.65 -21.30 19.72
N GLY A 105 -6.59 -20.93 21.00
CA GLY A 105 -5.34 -20.67 21.72
C GLY A 105 -5.44 -19.59 22.79
N VAL A 106 -6.42 -18.68 22.71
CA VAL A 106 -6.73 -17.75 23.81
C VAL A 106 -7.88 -18.31 24.64
N ALA A 107 -7.54 -18.93 25.77
CA ALA A 107 -8.52 -19.30 26.77
C ALA A 107 -9.31 -18.05 27.22
N PRO A 108 -10.65 -18.13 27.36
CA PRO A 108 -11.43 -17.07 27.97
C PRO A 108 -11.21 -17.13 29.48
N GLY A 109 -10.22 -16.40 29.97
CA GLY A 109 -9.86 -16.46 31.38
C GLY A 109 -8.85 -15.39 31.76
N GLY A 110 -9.35 -14.22 32.15
CA GLY A 110 -8.53 -13.17 32.73
C GLY A 110 -9.13 -11.79 32.50
N ALA A 111 -9.90 -11.32 33.46
CA ALA A 111 -10.31 -9.92 33.53
C ALA A 111 -9.05 -9.03 33.63
N GLY A 112 -8.90 -8.06 32.73
CA GLY A 112 -7.83 -7.05 32.74
C GLY A 112 -6.60 -7.44 31.93
N GLY A 113 -6.44 -6.87 30.73
CA GLY A 113 -5.31 -7.18 29.86
C GLY A 113 -5.50 -6.70 28.43
N GLY A 114 -5.72 -5.40 28.24
CA GLY A 114 -5.73 -4.81 26.89
C GLY A 114 -4.33 -4.84 26.27
N MET A 115 -4.21 -4.54 24.98
CA MET A 115 -2.92 -4.43 24.28
C MET A 115 -1.89 -3.57 25.04
N ALA A 116 -2.35 -2.56 25.78
CA ALA A 116 -1.53 -1.71 26.63
C ALA A 116 -0.89 -2.46 27.81
N ASP A 117 -1.63 -3.35 28.47
CA ASP A 117 -1.12 -4.18 29.57
C ASP A 117 -0.12 -5.23 29.05
N ALA A 118 -0.41 -5.80 27.86
CA ALA A 118 0.51 -6.71 27.18
C ALA A 118 1.82 -6.01 26.80
N LEU A 119 1.74 -4.75 26.37
CA LEU A 119 2.91 -3.94 26.05
C LEU A 119 3.71 -3.58 27.31
N ALA A 120 3.05 -3.22 28.41
CA ALA A 120 3.70 -2.93 29.69
C ALA A 120 4.47 -4.15 30.22
N ALA A 121 3.83 -5.33 30.23
CA ALA A 121 4.48 -6.57 30.64
C ALA A 121 5.65 -6.95 29.71
N ALA A 122 5.52 -6.74 28.39
CA ALA A 122 6.60 -7.00 27.44
C ALA A 122 7.79 -6.06 27.66
N LEU A 123 7.54 -4.78 28.00
CA LEU A 123 8.59 -3.81 28.30
C LEU A 123 9.31 -4.12 29.62
N GLN A 124 8.60 -4.52 30.67
CA GLN A 124 9.21 -4.95 31.93
C GLN A 124 10.10 -6.18 31.72
N LYS A 125 9.62 -7.18 30.97
CA LYS A 125 10.40 -8.38 30.63
C LYS A 125 11.63 -8.08 29.78
N ARG A 126 11.55 -7.10 28.88
CA ARG A 126 12.72 -6.60 28.12
C ARG A 126 13.69 -5.84 29.02
N LYS A 127 13.20 -5.02 29.97
CA LYS A 127 14.03 -4.26 30.90
C LYS A 127 14.86 -5.19 31.80
N GLU A 128 14.25 -6.22 32.37
CA GLU A 128 14.96 -7.22 33.18
C GLU A 128 16.04 -7.96 32.39
N LYS A 129 15.76 -8.33 31.13
CA LYS A 129 16.74 -8.97 30.25
C LYS A 129 17.91 -8.04 29.88
N VAL A 130 17.62 -6.76 29.64
CA VAL A 130 18.64 -5.76 29.27
C VAL A 130 19.48 -5.36 30.47
N SER A 131 18.88 -5.10 31.63
CA SER A 131 19.61 -4.72 32.86
C SER A 131 20.50 -5.85 33.40
N ARG A 132 20.16 -7.12 33.14
CA ARG A 132 21.02 -8.26 33.50
C ARG A 132 22.24 -8.43 32.59
N SER A 133 22.25 -7.81 31.41
CA SER A 133 23.38 -7.86 30.47
C SER A 133 24.33 -6.66 30.59
N ASP A 134 24.11 -5.80 31.59
CA ASP A 134 24.89 -4.59 31.87
C ASP A 134 25.66 -4.68 33.21
N ASP A 135 25.43 -5.74 33.99
CA ASP A 135 26.03 -5.99 35.32
C ASP A 135 27.07 -7.12 35.30
N GLU A 136 27.44 -7.60 34.11
CA GLU A 136 28.63 -8.43 33.90
C GLU A 136 29.48 -7.73 32.85
N ASP A 137 30.44 -6.94 33.34
CA ASP A 137 31.78 -6.66 32.78
C ASP A 137 32.22 -5.23 33.12
N ASP A 138 32.74 -5.04 34.34
CA ASP A 138 33.70 -3.96 34.60
C ASP A 138 34.79 -4.39 35.58
N ASP A 139 35.21 -5.66 35.51
CA ASP A 139 36.47 -6.15 36.07
C ASP A 139 36.85 -7.46 35.35
N ASP A 140 37.78 -7.34 34.41
CA ASP A 140 38.95 -8.22 34.23
C ASP A 140 39.35 -8.39 32.75
N ASP A 141 40.41 -7.65 32.41
CA ASP A 141 41.49 -8.03 31.49
C ASP A 141 41.14 -8.38 30.03
N TRP A 142 41.02 -7.32 29.23
CA TRP A 142 41.59 -7.32 27.87
C TRP A 142 42.52 -6.14 27.63
#